data_AF-A0A947EYD7-F1
#
_entry.id   AF-A0A947EYD7-F1
#
_cell.length_a   1.000
_cell.length_b   1.000
_cell.length_c   1.000
_cell.angle_alpha   90.00
_cell.angle_beta   90.00
_cell.angle_gamma   90.00
#
_symmetry.space_group_name_H-M   'P 1'
#
loop_
_entity.id
_entity.type
_entity.pdbx_description
1 polymer ?
#
loop_
_entity_poly.entity_id
_entity_poly.type
_entity_poly.pdbx_seq_one_letter_code
_entity_poly.pdbx_strand_id
1 'polypeptide(L)'
;MSVKISKRIIVPVLAVMLIVVGSSFKSDYFEIAKQIEIFTTLFKELNMNYVDDTNPGALMDTAIKNMLDDLDPYTRFLNEQDVEAYKINNSGEYSGIGAMVRSYEDKLLVIEPYEGYAADKAGLRAG
;
A
#
# COMPACT_ATOMS: atom_id res chain seq x y z
N MET A 1 10.74 -56.55 30.84
CA MET A 1 9.50 -57.06 30.19
C MET A 1 9.46 -56.49 28.78
N SER A 2 9.76 -57.28 27.75
CA SER A 2 9.81 -56.80 26.35
C SER A 2 8.41 -56.87 25.73
N VAL A 3 7.81 -55.72 25.47
CA VAL A 3 6.51 -55.63 24.80
C VAL A 3 6.73 -55.93 23.31
N LYS A 4 6.31 -57.10 22.84
CA LYS A 4 6.30 -57.45 21.42
C LYS A 4 5.07 -56.83 20.75
N ILE A 5 5.24 -55.66 20.15
CA ILE A 5 4.17 -54.97 19.42
C ILE A 5 3.98 -55.63 18.04
N SER A 6 2.75 -56.04 17.72
CA SER A 6 2.44 -56.71 16.46
C SER A 6 2.35 -55.73 15.29
N LYS A 7 2.83 -56.13 14.10
CA LYS A 7 2.83 -55.30 12.88
C LYS A 7 1.43 -54.80 12.48
N ARG A 8 0.37 -55.48 12.91
CA ARG A 8 -1.03 -55.12 12.66
C ARG A 8 -1.46 -53.83 13.38
N ILE A 9 -0.76 -53.43 14.44
CA ILE A 9 -1.05 -52.21 15.21
C ILE A 9 -0.10 -51.06 14.76
N ILE A 10 1.12 -51.39 14.34
CA ILE A 10 2.12 -50.39 13.93
C ILE A 10 1.70 -49.66 12.66
N VAL A 11 1.23 -50.38 11.64
CA VAL A 11 0.83 -49.80 10.35
C VAL A 11 -0.30 -48.75 10.48
N PRO A 12 -1.42 -49.01 11.17
CA PRO A 12 -2.46 -48.00 11.32
C PRO A 12 -2.02 -46.83 12.19
N VAL A 13 -1.22 -47.05 13.24
CA VAL A 13 -0.68 -45.96 14.07
C VAL A 13 0.23 -45.05 13.24
N LEU A 14 1.08 -45.63 12.39
CA LEU A 14 1.99 -44.88 11.54
C LEU A 14 1.24 -44.13 10.44
N ALA A 15 0.16 -44.70 9.90
CA ALA A 15 -0.73 -44.02 8.95
C ALA A 15 -1.49 -42.85 9.59
N VAL A 16 -2.03 -43.03 10.80
CA VAL A 16 -2.67 -41.94 11.57
C VAL A 16 -1.67 -40.84 11.88
N MET A 17 -0.44 -41.20 12.29
CA MET A 17 0.62 -40.23 12.55
C MET A 17 1.00 -39.45 11.28
N LEU A 18 1.07 -40.10 10.13
CA LEU A 18 1.31 -39.47 8.83
C LEU A 18 0.19 -38.49 8.44
N ILE A 19 -1.07 -38.83 8.70
CA ILE A 19 -2.23 -37.97 8.43
C ILE A 19 -2.22 -36.73 9.33
N VAL A 20 -1.92 -36.92 10.62
CA VAL A 20 -1.85 -35.81 11.60
C VAL A 20 -0.71 -34.84 11.27
N VAL A 21 0.46 -35.38 10.93
CA VAL A 21 1.61 -34.56 10.51
C VAL A 21 1.34 -33.88 9.17
N GLY A 22 0.76 -34.59 8.19
CA GLY A 22 0.41 -34.03 6.88
C GLY A 22 -0.65 -32.93 6.95
N SER A 23 -1.58 -33.00 7.90
CA SER A 23 -2.62 -31.98 8.09
C SER A 23 -2.08 -30.68 8.70
N SER A 24 -0.94 -30.73 9.40
CA SER A 24 -0.34 -29.56 10.06
C SER A 24 0.37 -28.59 9.09
N PHE A 25 0.62 -29.01 7.85
CA PHE A 25 1.24 -28.16 6.82
C PHE A 25 0.25 -27.26 6.06
N LYS A 26 -1.04 -27.25 6.45
CA LYS A 26 -2.14 -26.70 5.64
C LYS A 26 -2.70 -25.33 6.10
N SER A 27 -1.95 -24.50 6.84
CA SER A 27 -2.57 -23.35 7.52
C SER A 27 -2.43 -21.99 6.81
N ASP A 28 -1.28 -21.63 6.25
CA ASP A 28 -1.03 -20.20 5.95
C ASP A 28 -1.17 -19.86 4.46
N TYR A 29 -0.58 -20.66 3.56
CA TYR A 29 -0.66 -20.40 2.11
C TYR A 29 -2.09 -20.48 1.57
N PHE A 30 -2.89 -21.40 2.11
CA PHE A 30 -4.28 -21.56 1.69
C PHE A 30 -5.12 -20.33 2.07
N GLU A 31 -4.94 -19.80 3.29
CA GLU A 31 -5.67 -18.62 3.73
C GLU A 31 -5.22 -17.39 2.93
N ILE A 32 -3.91 -17.21 2.69
CA ILE A 32 -3.40 -16.11 1.85
C ILE A 32 -4.02 -16.16 0.44
N ALA A 33 -3.98 -17.32 -0.21
CA ALA A 33 -4.53 -17.48 -1.56
C ALA A 33 -6.02 -17.13 -1.61
N LYS A 34 -6.78 -17.60 -0.62
CA LYS A 34 -8.21 -17.31 -0.48
C LYS A 34 -8.47 -15.81 -0.28
N GLN A 35 -7.70 -15.12 0.55
CA GLN A 35 -7.88 -13.68 0.78
C GLN A 35 -7.53 -12.86 -0.49
N ILE A 36 -6.50 -13.27 -1.24
CA ILE A 36 -6.16 -12.64 -2.52
C ILE A 36 -7.28 -12.84 -3.55
N GLU A 37 -7.89 -14.02 -3.61
CA GLU A 37 -9.02 -14.30 -4.49
C GLU A 37 -10.23 -13.43 -4.17
N ILE A 38 -10.57 -13.30 -2.88
CA ILE A 38 -11.66 -12.44 -2.40
C ILE A 38 -11.37 -10.98 -2.80
N PHE A 39 -10.17 -10.48 -2.52
CA PHE A 39 -9.77 -9.12 -2.86
C PHE A 39 -9.84 -8.86 -4.37
N THR A 40 -9.29 -9.76 -5.19
CA THR A 40 -9.27 -9.62 -6.65
C THR A 40 -10.69 -9.62 -7.21
N THR A 41 -11.57 -10.47 -6.68
CA THR A 41 -12.98 -10.52 -7.08
C THR A 41 -13.68 -9.23 -6.72
N LEU A 42 -13.55 -8.76 -5.47
CA LEU A 42 -14.13 -7.49 -5.02
C LEU A 42 -13.64 -6.31 -5.87
N PHE A 43 -12.33 -6.20 -6.06
CA PHE A 43 -11.72 -5.12 -6.82
C PHE A 43 -12.22 -5.10 -8.27
N LYS A 44 -12.33 -6.27 -8.90
CA LYS A 44 -12.89 -6.39 -10.25
C LYS A 44 -14.36 -5.98 -10.29
N GLU A 45 -15.19 -6.55 -9.42
CA GLU A 45 -16.64 -6.27 -9.41
C GLU A 45 -16.92 -4.79 -9.13
N LEU A 46 -16.14 -4.16 -8.25
CA LEU A 46 -16.22 -2.73 -7.98
C LEU A 46 -15.90 -1.91 -9.25
N ASN A 47 -14.76 -2.16 -9.90
CA ASN A 47 -14.38 -1.37 -11.08
C ASN A 47 -15.27 -1.63 -12.31
N MET A 48 -15.93 -2.78 -12.40
CA MET A 48 -16.75 -3.14 -13.56
C MET A 48 -18.23 -2.75 -13.42
N ASN A 49 -18.75 -2.72 -12.19
CA ASN A 49 -20.20 -2.57 -11.96
C ASN A 49 -20.57 -1.35 -11.10
N TYR A 50 -19.60 -0.54 -10.66
CA TYR A 50 -19.93 0.68 -9.95
C TYR A 50 -20.58 1.70 -10.91
N VAL A 51 -21.46 2.54 -10.36
CA VAL A 51 -22.30 3.46 -11.13
C VAL A 51 -21.51 4.60 -11.79
N ASP A 52 -20.44 5.02 -11.12
CA ASP A 52 -19.55 6.09 -11.58
C ASP A 52 -18.20 5.53 -12.04
N ASP A 53 -17.47 6.33 -12.82
CA ASP A 53 -16.11 6.00 -13.24
C ASP A 53 -15.20 5.84 -12.01
N THR A 54 -14.60 4.67 -11.89
CA THR A 54 -13.58 4.39 -10.88
C THR A 54 -12.18 4.64 -11.43
N ASN A 55 -11.23 4.91 -10.53
CA ASN A 55 -9.80 4.92 -10.86
C ASN A 55 -9.12 3.73 -10.17
N PRO A 56 -8.88 2.61 -10.89
CA PRO A 56 -8.29 1.42 -10.31
C PRO A 56 -6.93 1.68 -9.64
N GLY A 57 -6.11 2.56 -10.23
CA GLY A 57 -4.80 2.92 -9.68
C GLY A 57 -4.93 3.61 -8.34
N ALA A 58 -5.76 4.64 -8.25
CA ALA A 58 -6.00 5.37 -7.00
C ALA A 58 -6.64 4.48 -5.91
N LEU A 59 -7.55 3.59 -6.30
CA LEU A 59 -8.17 2.63 -5.39
C LEU A 59 -7.16 1.63 -4.83
N MET A 60 -6.27 1.10 -5.67
CA MET A 60 -5.20 0.20 -5.24
C MET A 60 -4.21 0.89 -4.31
N ASP A 61 -3.75 2.09 -4.67
CA ASP A 61 -2.85 2.89 -3.85
C ASP A 61 -3.44 3.13 -2.46
N THR A 62 -4.74 3.48 -2.41
CA THR A 62 -5.47 3.69 -1.16
C THR A 62 -5.57 2.40 -0.35
N ALA A 63 -5.89 1.27 -0.98
CA ALA A 63 -5.98 -0.01 -0.30
C ALA A 63 -4.64 -0.42 0.32
N ILE A 64 -3.52 -0.29 -0.42
CA ILE A 64 -2.19 -0.63 0.09
C ILE A 64 -1.79 0.30 1.24
N LYS A 65 -2.01 1.61 1.12
CA LYS A 65 -1.70 2.57 2.19
C LYS A 65 -2.46 2.23 3.47
N ASN A 66 -3.77 2.02 3.39
CA ASN A 66 -4.59 1.65 4.56
C ASN A 66 -4.22 0.28 5.16
N MET A 67 -3.78 -0.69 4.34
CA MET A 67 -3.27 -1.98 4.87
C MET A 67 -2.01 -1.83 5.71
N LEU A 68 -1.19 -0.80 5.43
CA LEU A 68 0.06 -0.53 6.13
C LEU A 68 -0.08 0.44 7.29
N ASP A 69 -1.15 1.25 7.33
CA ASP A 69 -1.35 2.29 8.35
C ASP A 69 -1.35 1.74 9.79
N ASP A 70 -1.91 0.55 10.01
CA ASP A 70 -1.97 -0.11 11.33
C ASP A 70 -0.75 -0.98 11.65
N LEU A 71 0.16 -1.19 10.68
CA LEU A 71 1.31 -2.08 10.84
C LEU A 71 2.40 -1.43 11.69
N ASP A 72 2.98 -0.33 11.18
CA ASP A 72 4.01 0.46 11.85
C ASP A 72 4.27 1.78 11.09
N PRO A 73 4.87 2.82 11.72
CA PRO A 73 5.06 4.13 11.08
C PRO A 73 6.20 4.18 10.04
N TYR A 74 7.00 3.13 9.91
CA TYR A 74 8.18 3.05 9.05
C TYR A 74 7.92 2.30 7.74
N THR A 75 6.96 1.38 7.73
CA THR A 75 6.56 0.62 6.55
C THR A 75 5.55 1.43 5.74
N ARG A 76 6.04 2.12 4.71
CA ARG A 76 5.21 3.02 3.88
C ARG A 76 5.29 2.61 2.42
N PHE A 77 4.13 2.53 1.77
CA PHE A 77 4.04 2.40 0.33
C PHE A 77 4.10 3.78 -0.32
N LEU A 78 4.98 3.93 -1.33
CA LEU A 78 5.10 5.13 -2.15
C LEU A 78 4.75 4.78 -3.59
N ASN A 79 3.75 5.46 -4.14
CA ASN A 79 3.50 5.39 -5.58
C ASN A 79 4.51 6.26 -6.35
N GLU A 80 4.42 6.28 -7.68
CA GLU A 80 5.38 7.01 -8.52
C GLU A 80 5.44 8.52 -8.20
N GLN A 81 4.28 9.14 -7.95
CA GLN A 81 4.18 10.56 -7.61
C GLN A 81 4.80 10.84 -6.24
N ASP A 82 4.55 9.96 -5.26
CA ASP A 82 5.14 10.06 -3.93
C ASP A 82 6.68 9.97 -4.03
N VAL A 83 7.20 9.05 -4.83
CA VAL A 83 8.65 8.88 -5.06
C VAL A 83 9.25 10.12 -5.72
N GLU A 84 8.58 10.70 -6.72
CA GLU A 84 9.04 11.93 -7.38
C GLU A 84 9.09 13.10 -6.39
N ALA A 85 8.01 13.29 -5.61
CA ALA A 85 7.97 14.32 -4.58
C ALA A 85 9.07 14.12 -3.53
N TYR A 86 9.32 12.88 -3.10
CA TYR A 86 10.43 12.57 -2.19
C TYR A 86 11.79 12.90 -2.80
N LYS A 87 12.00 12.62 -4.08
CA LYS A 87 13.24 12.97 -4.79
C LYS A 87 13.45 14.48 -4.87
N ILE A 88 12.39 15.25 -5.17
CA ILE A 88 12.45 16.72 -5.22
C ILE A 88 12.77 17.29 -3.82
N ASN A 89 12.11 16.78 -2.78
CA ASN A 89 12.35 17.23 -1.42
C ASN A 89 13.77 16.88 -0.93
N ASN A 90 14.31 15.73 -1.34
CA ASN A 90 15.62 15.25 -0.91
C ASN A 90 16.79 15.73 -1.79
N SER A 91 16.53 16.14 -3.03
CA SER A 91 17.56 16.76 -3.88
C SER A 91 18.01 18.12 -3.33
N GLY A 92 17.22 18.73 -2.44
CA GLY A 92 17.45 20.09 -1.94
C GLY A 92 17.23 21.17 -3.00
N GLU A 93 16.85 20.78 -4.23
CA GLU A 93 16.44 21.69 -5.27
C GLU A 93 14.98 22.07 -5.03
N TYR A 94 14.77 23.23 -4.41
CA TYR A 94 13.44 23.84 -4.33
C TYR A 94 12.94 24.13 -5.75
N SER A 95 12.12 23.23 -6.30
CA SER A 95 11.45 23.43 -7.59
C SER A 95 10.21 24.29 -7.36
N GLY A 96 10.38 25.61 -7.54
CA GLY A 96 9.30 26.58 -7.45
C GLY A 96 9.67 27.87 -8.16
N ILE A 97 8.68 28.72 -8.42
CA ILE A 97 8.91 30.03 -9.05
C ILE A 97 9.56 31.06 -8.10
N GLY A 98 9.77 30.68 -6.83
CA GLY A 98 10.28 31.57 -5.79
C GLY A 98 9.24 32.60 -5.34
N ALA A 99 8.02 32.15 -5.03
CA ALA A 99 7.00 32.97 -4.40
C ALA A 99 6.29 32.20 -3.29
N MET A 100 5.98 32.89 -2.20
CA MET A 100 5.10 32.40 -1.14
C MET A 100 3.65 32.65 -1.56
N VAL A 101 2.86 31.60 -1.60
CA VAL A 101 1.42 31.67 -1.91
C VAL A 101 0.60 31.17 -0.74
N ARG A 102 -0.59 31.72 -0.55
CA ARG A 102 -1.55 31.31 0.47
C ARG A 102 -2.95 31.26 -0.13
N SER A 103 -3.73 30.25 0.25
CA SER A 103 -5.16 30.23 -0.02
C SER A 103 -5.90 31.19 0.91
N TYR A 104 -6.66 32.13 0.35
CA TYR A 104 -7.51 33.08 1.06
C TYR A 104 -8.84 33.25 0.30
N GLU A 105 -9.98 33.03 0.96
CA GLU A 105 -11.33 33.15 0.37
C GLU A 105 -11.47 32.47 -0.99
N ASP A 106 -11.09 31.19 -1.08
CA ASP A 106 -11.10 30.39 -2.32
C ASP A 106 -10.24 30.94 -3.47
N LYS A 107 -9.32 31.87 -3.18
CA LYS A 107 -8.33 32.41 -4.12
C LYS A 107 -6.92 32.08 -3.66
N LEU A 108 -6.01 31.89 -4.62
CA LEU A 108 -4.58 31.84 -4.35
C LEU A 108 -4.03 33.27 -4.38
N LEU A 109 -3.51 33.70 -3.24
CA LEU A 109 -2.88 35.00 -3.05
C LEU A 109 -1.36 34.84 -3.05
N VAL A 110 -0.65 35.68 -3.80
CA VAL A 110 0.80 35.80 -3.66
C VAL A 110 1.07 36.66 -2.43
N ILE A 111 1.73 36.09 -1.43
CA ILE A 111 2.12 36.80 -0.21
C ILE A 111 3.39 37.60 -0.45
N GLU A 112 4.40 36.96 -1.06
CA GLU A 112 5.70 37.58 -1.31
C GLU A 112 6.45 36.82 -2.41
N PRO A 113 6.84 37.47 -3.52
CA PRO A 113 7.85 36.95 -4.43
C PRO A 113 9.26 37.17 -3.85
N TYR A 114 10.14 36.18 -3.95
CA TYR A 114 11.54 36.31 -3.53
C TYR A 114 12.35 37.07 -4.59
N GLU A 115 13.12 38.07 -4.15
CA GLU A 115 13.94 38.91 -5.01
C GLU A 115 14.92 38.09 -5.86
N GLY A 116 14.96 38.37 -7.18
CA GLY A 116 15.84 37.70 -8.14
C GLY A 116 15.38 36.32 -8.62
N TYR A 117 14.29 35.77 -8.07
CA TYR A 117 13.70 34.51 -8.52
C TYR A 117 12.75 34.71 -9.72
N ALA A 118 12.25 33.62 -10.29
CA ALA A 118 11.42 33.64 -11.50
C ALA A 118 10.13 34.47 -11.33
N ALA A 119 9.50 34.41 -10.16
CA ALA A 119 8.29 35.15 -9.84
C ALA A 119 8.51 36.67 -9.83
N ASP A 120 9.60 37.12 -9.19
CA ASP A 120 10.01 38.52 -9.17
C ASP A 120 10.38 39.02 -10.57
N LYS A 121 11.16 38.24 -11.33
CA LYS A 121 11.49 38.53 -12.75
C LYS A 121 10.28 38.58 -13.67
N ALA A 122 9.24 37.81 -13.35
CA ALA A 122 7.95 37.84 -14.05
C ALA A 122 7.06 39.02 -13.63
N GLY A 123 7.47 39.80 -12.63
CA GLY A 123 6.73 40.97 -12.13
C GLY A 123 5.54 40.62 -11.25
N LEU A 124 5.49 39.41 -10.67
CA LEU A 124 4.48 39.06 -9.66
C LEU A 124 4.65 39.99 -8.45
N ARG A 125 3.54 40.33 -7.80
CA ARG A 125 3.52 41.22 -6.63
C ARG A 125 2.67 40.60 -5.53
N ALA A 126 2.96 41.03 -4.30
CA ALA A 126 2.13 40.69 -3.15
C ALA A 126 0.73 41.30 -3.27
N GLY A 127 -0.29 40.53 -2.92
CA GLY A 127 -1.70 40.97 -2.83
C GLY A 127 -2.64 40.42 -3.89
#